data_AF-A0A9D6V475-F1
#
_entry.id   AF-A0A9D6V475-F1
#
_cell.length_a   1.000
_cell.length_b   1.000
_cell.length_c   1.000
_cell.angle_alpha   90.00
_cell.angle_beta   90.00
_cell.angle_gamma   90.00
#
_symmetry.space_group_name_H-M   'P 1'
#
loop_
_entity.id
_entity.type
_entity.pdbx_description
1 polymer ?
#
loop_
_entity_poly.entity_id
_entity_poly.type
_entity_poly.pdbx_seq_one_letter_code
_entity_poly.pdbx_strand_id
1 'polypeptide(L)'
;MGLFGRLFGKKSNDGSQAVRDEQLARLHEICSTGNLPFITDPPIILKRGETAHFVSSVSVIEQKTETTTYRAYAGTRLKIGSLPIYLGGSAPKKVSNEALTPMGQGHLTITNKRIVLSGTKINYSTPLDKITNWKLFKDAIQILWEGKYGGRFYKMDDPRPAALILQTLITGIPEESDEAEQDPDYFIGAAFEGRADIVEDFV
;
A
#
# COMPACT_ATOMS: atom_id res chain seq x y z
N MET A 1 -53.40 14.77 0.71
CA MET A 1 -53.55 14.71 -0.76
C MET A 1 -52.14 14.81 -1.33
N GLY A 2 -51.66 13.81 -2.09
CA GLY A 2 -50.22 13.53 -2.22
C GLY A 2 -49.66 12.87 -0.96
N LEU A 3 -48.95 11.73 -0.96
CA LEU A 3 -48.39 10.87 -2.03
C LEU A 3 -47.13 11.40 -2.75
N PHE A 4 -46.30 10.46 -3.21
CA PHE A 4 -44.87 10.56 -3.59
C PHE A 4 -43.93 10.84 -2.39
N GLY A 5 -43.05 9.94 -1.96
CA GLY A 5 -42.74 8.61 -2.49
C GLY A 5 -41.59 8.61 -3.51
N ARG A 6 -40.35 8.44 -3.03
CA ARG A 6 -39.18 8.09 -3.84
C ARG A 6 -38.44 6.92 -3.20
N LEU A 7 -38.54 5.75 -3.85
CA LEU A 7 -37.66 4.62 -3.56
C LEU A 7 -36.25 4.98 -4.03
N PHE A 8 -35.28 5.06 -3.12
CA PHE A 8 -33.88 4.85 -3.49
C PHE A 8 -33.61 3.34 -3.44
N GLY A 9 -33.81 2.69 -4.58
CA GLY A 9 -33.62 1.25 -4.71
C GLY A 9 -32.14 0.85 -4.56
N LYS A 10 -31.79 0.28 -3.40
CA LYS A 10 -30.49 -0.37 -3.17
C LYS A 10 -30.42 -1.66 -4.01
N LYS A 11 -30.01 -1.54 -5.28
CA LYS A 11 -29.98 -2.65 -6.24
C LYS A 11 -28.65 -3.42 -6.16
N SER A 12 -28.76 -4.74 -6.02
CA SER A 12 -27.78 -5.75 -6.49
C SER A 12 -26.29 -5.51 -6.19
N ASN A 13 -25.88 -5.66 -4.93
CA ASN A 13 -24.47 -5.94 -4.56
C ASN A 13 -24.30 -7.24 -3.76
N ASP A 14 -25.33 -7.58 -2.98
CA ASP A 14 -25.43 -8.68 -2.00
C ASP A 14 -24.87 -10.03 -2.52
N GLY A 15 -25.47 -10.59 -3.58
CA GLY A 15 -25.04 -11.87 -4.16
C GLY A 15 -23.63 -11.88 -4.78
N SER A 16 -23.00 -10.72 -5.02
CA SER A 16 -21.61 -10.65 -5.46
C SER A 16 -20.63 -10.67 -4.28
N GLN A 17 -21.06 -10.23 -3.09
CA GLN A 17 -20.29 -10.35 -1.86
C GLN A 17 -20.38 -11.78 -1.33
N ALA A 18 -21.60 -12.32 -1.19
CA ALA A 18 -21.83 -13.69 -0.70
C ALA A 18 -21.00 -14.76 -1.44
N VAL A 19 -20.86 -14.66 -2.77
CA VAL A 19 -20.02 -15.60 -3.56
C VAL A 19 -18.52 -15.46 -3.26
N ARG A 20 -18.01 -14.23 -3.03
CA ARG A 20 -16.62 -14.04 -2.60
C ARG A 20 -16.39 -14.57 -1.19
N ASP A 21 -17.38 -14.39 -0.31
CA ASP A 21 -17.29 -14.81 1.09
C ASP A 21 -17.34 -16.34 1.21
N GLU A 22 -18.16 -17.01 0.38
CA GLU A 22 -18.14 -18.47 0.22
C GLU A 22 -16.80 -18.98 -0.37
N GLN A 23 -16.26 -18.29 -1.39
CA GLN A 23 -14.94 -18.61 -1.95
C GLN A 23 -13.82 -18.45 -0.92
N LEU A 24 -13.88 -17.42 -0.07
CA LEU A 24 -12.92 -17.20 1.01
C LEU A 24 -13.01 -18.29 2.09
N ALA A 25 -14.23 -18.67 2.50
CA ALA A 25 -14.44 -19.75 3.47
C ALA A 25 -13.91 -21.10 2.97
N ARG A 26 -14.18 -21.45 1.70
CA ARG A 26 -13.62 -22.64 1.04
C ARG A 26 -12.08 -22.60 0.98
N LEU A 27 -11.49 -21.42 0.72
CA LEU A 27 -10.04 -21.27 0.67
C LEU A 27 -9.41 -21.36 2.06
N HIS A 28 -10.10 -20.88 3.11
CA HIS A 28 -9.69 -21.05 4.50
C HIS A 28 -9.71 -22.52 4.93
N GLU A 29 -10.78 -23.26 4.61
CA GLU A 29 -10.85 -24.72 4.83
C GLU A 29 -9.68 -25.43 4.14
N ILE A 30 -9.44 -25.15 2.85
CA ILE A 30 -8.32 -25.70 2.08
C ILE A 30 -6.97 -25.41 2.77
N CYS A 31 -6.67 -24.15 3.09
CA CYS A 31 -5.43 -23.75 3.77
C CYS A 31 -5.27 -24.38 5.17
N SER A 32 -6.36 -24.52 5.95
CA SER A 32 -6.32 -25.12 7.30
C SER A 32 -5.97 -26.62 7.27
N THR A 33 -6.30 -27.33 6.18
CA THR A 33 -5.85 -28.73 5.96
C THR A 33 -4.38 -28.83 5.52
N GLY A 34 -3.64 -27.72 5.45
CA GLY A 34 -2.26 -27.65 4.97
C GLY A 34 -2.11 -27.73 3.44
N ASN A 35 -3.21 -27.77 2.69
CA ASN A 35 -3.20 -27.74 1.24
C ASN A 35 -3.27 -26.28 0.76
N LEU A 36 -2.27 -25.81 0.02
CA LEU A 36 -2.38 -24.52 -0.68
C LEU A 36 -2.93 -24.76 -2.10
N PRO A 37 -3.89 -23.94 -2.58
CA PRO A 37 -4.30 -24.00 -3.98
C PRO A 37 -3.10 -23.71 -4.89
N PHE A 38 -3.04 -24.31 -6.09
CA PHE A 38 -1.96 -24.06 -7.05
C PHE A 38 -2.49 -23.68 -8.43
N ILE A 39 -1.72 -22.86 -9.13
CA ILE A 39 -2.05 -22.30 -10.44
C ILE A 39 -1.08 -22.88 -11.47
N THR A 40 -1.63 -23.56 -12.48
CA THR A 40 -0.86 -24.30 -13.49
C THR A 40 -0.21 -23.41 -14.55
N ASP A 41 -0.83 -22.28 -14.89
CA ASP A 41 -0.38 -21.34 -15.92
C ASP A 41 -0.40 -19.89 -15.39
N PRO A 42 0.56 -19.51 -14.52
CA PRO A 42 0.67 -18.13 -14.03
C PRO A 42 1.39 -17.23 -15.04
N PRO A 43 1.19 -15.90 -15.01
CA PRO A 43 1.80 -14.93 -15.94
C PRO A 43 3.29 -14.65 -15.66
N ILE A 44 4.04 -15.66 -15.19
CA ILE A 44 5.46 -15.64 -14.84
C ILE A 44 6.12 -17.00 -15.15
N ILE A 45 7.42 -16.99 -15.44
CA ILE A 45 8.20 -18.24 -15.52
C ILE A 45 8.52 -18.72 -14.09
N LEU A 46 7.97 -19.87 -13.72
CA LEU A 46 8.27 -20.60 -12.49
C LEU A 46 9.66 -21.24 -12.55
N LYS A 47 10.42 -21.14 -11.46
CA LYS A 47 11.71 -21.83 -11.28
C LYS A 47 11.48 -23.30 -10.89
N ARG A 48 12.53 -24.12 -10.95
CA ARG A 48 12.47 -25.53 -10.51
C ARG A 48 11.94 -25.64 -9.07
N GLY A 49 10.86 -26.41 -8.88
CA GLY A 49 10.19 -26.58 -7.59
C GLY A 49 9.59 -25.28 -7.03
N GLU A 50 9.26 -24.32 -7.88
CA GLU A 50 8.45 -23.14 -7.54
C GLU A 50 7.00 -23.39 -7.97
N THR A 51 6.05 -23.05 -7.11
CA THR A 51 4.61 -23.25 -7.32
C THR A 51 3.90 -21.92 -7.11
N ALA A 52 3.10 -21.47 -8.08
CA ALA A 52 2.21 -20.31 -7.90
C ALA A 52 0.95 -20.73 -7.14
N HIS A 53 0.56 -19.93 -6.15
CA HIS A 53 -0.62 -20.17 -5.31
C HIS A 53 -1.70 -19.10 -5.49
N PHE A 54 -1.31 -17.87 -5.80
CA PHE A 54 -2.22 -16.76 -6.08
C PHE A 54 -1.77 -15.99 -7.32
N VAL A 55 -2.73 -15.58 -8.16
CA VAL A 55 -2.55 -14.62 -9.27
C VAL A 55 -3.73 -13.67 -9.25
N SER A 56 -3.48 -12.36 -9.28
CA SER A 56 -4.52 -11.34 -9.48
C SER A 56 -3.99 -10.13 -10.25
N SER A 57 -4.88 -9.43 -10.95
CA SER A 57 -4.60 -8.12 -11.55
C SER A 57 -4.57 -7.05 -10.47
N VAL A 58 -3.55 -6.20 -10.46
CA VAL A 58 -3.33 -5.20 -9.41
C VAL A 58 -2.95 -3.83 -9.97
N SER A 59 -3.35 -2.77 -9.26
CA SER A 59 -2.74 -1.45 -9.38
C SER A 59 -1.80 -1.21 -8.19
N VAL A 60 -0.57 -0.80 -8.46
CA VAL A 60 0.49 -0.69 -7.43
C VAL A 60 0.75 0.76 -7.06
N ILE A 61 0.74 1.03 -5.76
CA ILE A 61 0.96 2.35 -5.15
C ILE A 61 2.14 2.23 -4.17
N GLU A 62 2.99 3.25 -4.16
CA GLU A 62 4.18 3.33 -3.32
C GLU A 62 4.11 4.57 -2.42
N GLN A 63 4.26 4.38 -1.11
CA GLN A 63 4.40 5.48 -0.15
C GLN A 63 5.82 6.05 -0.28
N LYS A 64 5.92 7.29 -0.75
CA LYS A 64 7.17 7.95 -1.08
C LYS A 64 7.29 9.25 -0.30
N THR A 65 8.38 9.40 0.45
CA THR A 65 8.73 10.64 1.14
C THR A 65 9.34 11.63 0.15
N GLU A 66 8.64 12.73 -0.15
CA GLU A 66 9.09 13.79 -1.06
C GLU A 66 9.66 14.98 -0.29
N THR A 67 10.99 14.99 -0.14
CA THR A 67 11.72 16.08 0.52
C THR A 67 11.94 17.28 -0.40
N THR A 68 11.00 18.22 -0.41
CA THR A 68 11.17 19.51 -1.10
C THR A 68 12.09 20.42 -0.28
N THR A 69 13.22 20.83 -0.86
CA THR A 69 14.18 21.74 -0.19
C THR A 69 14.06 23.15 -0.75
N TYR A 70 13.41 24.05 0.00
CA TYR A 70 13.31 25.46 -0.38
C TYR A 70 14.63 26.19 -0.06
N ARG A 71 15.30 26.72 -1.11
CA ARG A 71 16.45 27.63 -0.97
C ARG A 71 16.03 29.08 -1.26
N ALA A 72 15.78 29.85 -0.21
CA ALA A 72 15.52 31.28 -0.32
C ALA A 72 16.83 32.07 -0.45
N TYR A 73 17.40 32.12 -1.66
CA TYR A 73 18.60 32.92 -1.94
C TYR A 73 18.31 34.43 -1.93
N ALA A 74 18.22 35.01 -0.74
CA ALA A 74 18.12 36.45 -0.48
C ALA A 74 19.35 36.92 0.31
N GLY A 75 20.51 36.92 -0.34
CA GLY A 75 21.77 37.38 0.25
C GLY A 75 22.35 38.56 -0.53
N THR A 76 22.30 39.76 0.04
CA THR A 76 22.86 40.96 -0.59
C THR A 76 24.33 41.12 -0.20
N ARG A 77 25.21 41.10 -1.22
CA ARG A 77 26.64 41.34 -1.02
C ARG A 77 26.90 42.84 -0.84
N LEU A 78 27.18 43.27 0.39
CA LEU A 78 27.65 44.60 0.68
C LEU A 78 29.18 44.62 0.79
N LYS A 79 29.80 45.74 0.40
CA LYS A 79 31.26 45.92 0.42
C LYS A 79 31.59 47.22 1.14
N ILE A 80 32.28 47.10 2.27
CA ILE A 80 32.75 48.24 3.08
C ILE A 80 34.28 48.21 3.04
N GLY A 81 34.87 49.19 2.33
CA GLY A 81 36.29 49.20 2.03
C GLY A 81 36.74 47.98 1.20
N SER A 82 37.82 47.34 1.63
CA SER A 82 38.35 46.10 1.02
C SER A 82 37.63 44.84 1.49
N LEU A 83 36.90 44.88 2.61
CA LEU A 83 36.37 43.69 3.29
C LEU A 83 34.98 43.31 2.74
N PRO A 84 34.78 42.08 2.22
CA PRO A 84 33.46 41.59 1.83
C PRO A 84 32.68 41.13 3.07
N ILE A 85 31.46 41.64 3.24
CA ILE A 85 30.56 41.22 4.33
C ILE A 85 29.36 40.50 3.70
N TYR A 86 29.05 39.31 4.21
CA TYR A 86 27.94 38.48 3.73
C TYR A 86 26.74 38.65 4.66
N LEU A 87 25.72 39.41 4.23
CA LEU A 87 24.42 39.48 4.89
C LEU A 87 23.44 38.57 4.13
N GLY A 88 23.01 37.48 4.80
CA GLY A 88 22.02 36.54 4.27
C GLY A 88 22.42 35.09 4.50
N GLY A 89 21.81 34.45 5.48
CA GLY A 89 21.95 33.01 5.76
C GLY A 89 20.58 32.38 5.97
N SER A 90 19.93 31.95 4.89
CA SER A 90 18.71 31.14 4.99
C SER A 90 19.09 29.69 5.29
N ALA A 91 18.72 29.17 6.47
CA ALA A 91 18.75 27.73 6.69
C ALA A 91 17.79 27.06 5.68
N PRO A 92 18.22 26.03 4.91
CA PRO A 92 17.38 25.43 3.89
C PRO A 92 16.22 24.67 4.53
N LYS A 93 15.00 25.25 4.47
CA LYS A 93 13.81 24.59 5.01
C LYS A 93 13.45 23.39 4.12
N LYS A 94 13.87 22.21 4.57
CA LYS A 94 13.36 20.93 4.08
C LYS A 94 11.91 20.80 4.56
N VAL A 95 11.00 20.58 3.63
CA VAL A 95 9.63 20.13 3.90
C VAL A 95 9.55 18.71 3.35
N SER A 96 9.16 17.76 4.18
CA SER A 96 9.20 16.33 3.88
C SER A 96 7.79 15.79 3.97
N ASN A 97 7.13 15.66 2.81
CA ASN A 97 5.75 15.21 2.74
C ASN A 97 5.72 13.72 2.37
N GLU A 98 4.78 12.96 2.91
CA GLU A 98 4.53 11.59 2.46
C GLU A 98 3.45 11.57 1.37
N ALA A 99 3.76 10.95 0.24
CA ALA A 99 2.88 10.93 -0.93
C ALA A 99 2.66 9.50 -1.43
N LEU A 100 1.39 9.10 -1.56
CA LEU A 100 1.00 7.84 -2.21
C LEU A 100 1.11 7.99 -3.73
N THR A 101 2.18 7.46 -4.31
CA THR A 101 2.50 7.58 -5.74
C THR A 101 2.02 6.34 -6.51
N PRO A 102 1.13 6.46 -7.50
CA PRO A 102 0.76 5.33 -8.37
C PRO A 102 1.93 4.96 -9.29
N MET A 103 2.43 3.73 -9.16
CA MET A 103 3.58 3.25 -9.94
C MET A 103 3.18 2.64 -11.29
N GLY A 104 2.04 1.94 -11.34
CA GLY A 104 1.60 1.23 -12.52
C GLY A 104 0.65 0.07 -12.23
N GLN A 105 0.51 -0.82 -13.21
CA GLN A 105 -0.42 -1.95 -13.19
C GLN A 105 0.28 -3.22 -13.73
N GLY A 106 -0.24 -4.38 -13.33
CA GLY A 106 0.26 -5.70 -13.74
C GLY A 106 -0.46 -6.82 -13.02
N HIS A 107 0.10 -8.03 -13.07
CA HIS A 107 -0.35 -9.18 -12.30
C HIS A 107 0.58 -9.42 -11.11
N LEU A 108 0.00 -9.51 -9.92
CA LEU A 108 0.66 -9.99 -8.71
C LEU A 108 0.57 -11.51 -8.69
N THR A 109 1.71 -12.19 -8.63
CA THR A 109 1.79 -13.65 -8.43
C THR A 109 2.49 -13.93 -7.11
N ILE A 110 1.86 -14.74 -6.24
CA ILE A 110 2.48 -15.24 -5.01
C ILE A 110 2.86 -16.70 -5.23
N THR A 111 4.13 -17.04 -5.01
CA THR A 111 4.67 -18.40 -5.09
C THR A 111 5.22 -18.83 -3.73
N ASN A 112 5.46 -20.13 -3.56
CA ASN A 112 6.16 -20.70 -2.40
C ASN A 112 7.63 -20.24 -2.21
N LYS A 113 8.11 -19.27 -3.00
CA LYS A 113 9.49 -18.74 -2.91
C LYS A 113 9.56 -17.22 -2.97
N ARG A 114 8.60 -16.56 -3.62
CA ARG A 114 8.64 -15.11 -3.89
C ARG A 114 7.28 -14.56 -4.26
N ILE A 115 7.12 -13.26 -4.06
CA ILE A 115 6.12 -12.44 -4.72
C ILE A 115 6.73 -11.85 -5.99
N VAL A 116 6.04 -12.01 -7.11
CA VAL A 116 6.44 -11.44 -8.40
C VAL A 116 5.36 -10.49 -8.90
N LEU A 117 5.76 -9.30 -9.32
CA LEU A 117 4.90 -8.42 -10.10
C LEU A 117 5.34 -8.48 -11.58
N SER A 118 4.40 -8.78 -12.46
CA SER A 118 4.57 -8.86 -13.92
C SER A 118 3.69 -7.80 -14.57
N GLY A 119 4.27 -6.72 -15.12
CA GLY A 119 3.52 -5.55 -15.59
C GLY A 119 4.31 -4.64 -16.54
N THR A 120 3.62 -3.86 -17.37
CA THR A 120 4.27 -3.13 -18.48
C THR A 120 5.26 -2.04 -18.03
N LYS A 121 4.98 -1.37 -16.91
CA LYS A 121 5.82 -0.28 -16.37
C LYS A 121 6.64 -0.68 -15.15
N ILE A 122 6.28 -1.78 -14.49
CA ILE A 122 6.85 -2.20 -13.21
C ILE A 122 6.94 -3.73 -13.17
N ASN A 123 8.16 -4.23 -12.97
CA ASN A 123 8.46 -5.65 -12.80
C ASN A 123 9.44 -5.82 -11.65
N TYR A 124 9.18 -6.76 -10.75
CA TYR A 124 10.11 -7.15 -9.68
C TYR A 124 9.75 -8.51 -9.09
N SER A 125 10.70 -9.08 -8.35
CA SER A 125 10.62 -10.42 -7.78
C SER A 125 11.20 -10.36 -6.37
N THR A 126 10.35 -10.21 -5.36
CA THR A 126 10.73 -10.13 -3.93
C THR A 126 10.64 -11.53 -3.30
N PRO A 127 11.76 -12.14 -2.88
CA PRO A 127 11.76 -13.39 -2.11
C PRO A 127 10.93 -13.32 -0.82
N LEU A 128 10.29 -14.42 -0.40
CA LEU A 128 9.42 -14.44 0.79
C LEU A 128 10.19 -14.18 2.10
N ASP A 129 11.43 -14.64 2.20
CA ASP A 129 12.34 -14.44 3.35
C ASP A 129 12.66 -12.97 3.62
N LYS A 130 12.40 -12.08 2.65
CA LYS A 130 12.56 -10.63 2.82
C LYS A 130 11.30 -9.90 3.29
N ILE A 131 10.14 -10.57 3.33
CA ILE A 131 8.89 -9.94 3.74
C ILE A 131 8.90 -9.81 5.27
N THR A 132 8.84 -8.57 5.75
CA THR A 132 8.95 -8.25 7.18
C THR A 132 7.59 -8.09 7.84
N ASN A 133 6.58 -7.64 7.09
CA ASN A 133 5.19 -7.55 7.54
C ASN A 133 4.23 -7.38 6.34
N TRP A 134 2.94 -7.64 6.53
CA TRP A 134 1.88 -7.29 5.59
C TRP A 134 0.68 -6.68 6.34
N LYS A 135 -0.13 -5.87 5.66
CA LYS A 135 -1.38 -5.31 6.19
C LYS A 135 -2.50 -5.46 5.17
N LEU A 136 -3.65 -5.95 5.61
CA LEU A 136 -4.87 -6.06 4.81
C LEU A 136 -5.66 -4.75 4.91
N PHE A 137 -6.16 -4.28 3.78
CA PHE A 137 -7.10 -3.17 3.66
C PHE A 137 -8.33 -3.64 2.87
N LYS A 138 -9.39 -2.83 2.85
CA LYS A 138 -10.66 -3.16 2.19
C LYS A 138 -10.52 -3.50 0.70
N ASP A 139 -9.58 -2.86 0.01
CA ASP A 139 -9.38 -2.95 -1.45
C ASP A 139 -7.91 -3.09 -1.86
N ALA A 140 -7.01 -3.36 -0.90
CA ALA A 140 -5.59 -3.54 -1.13
C ALA A 140 -4.93 -4.44 -0.07
N ILE A 141 -3.75 -4.97 -0.40
CA ILE A 141 -2.79 -5.47 0.59
C ILE A 141 -1.53 -4.57 0.54
N GLN A 142 -1.04 -4.13 1.69
CA GLN A 142 0.31 -3.55 1.81
C GLN A 142 1.29 -4.66 2.19
N ILE A 143 2.43 -4.72 1.52
CA ILE A 143 3.49 -5.67 1.85
C ILE A 143 4.78 -4.88 2.09
N LEU A 144 5.39 -5.11 3.24
CA LEU A 144 6.63 -4.50 3.70
C LEU A 144 7.75 -5.53 3.59
N TRP A 145 8.94 -5.09 3.16
CA TRP A 145 10.10 -5.96 3.03
C TRP A 145 11.40 -5.22 3.30
N GLU A 146 12.45 -5.99 3.58
CA GLU A 146 13.78 -5.47 3.91
C GLU A 146 14.28 -4.43 2.91
N GLY A 147 14.89 -3.35 3.44
CA GLY A 147 15.49 -2.29 2.62
C GLY A 147 14.49 -1.38 1.91
N LYS A 148 13.18 -1.48 2.19
CA LYS A 148 12.15 -0.60 1.61
C LYS A 148 11.25 0.07 2.64
N TYR A 149 11.42 1.38 2.80
CA TYR A 149 10.48 2.23 3.54
C TYR A 149 9.08 2.24 2.88
N GLY A 150 8.02 2.32 3.68
CA GLY A 150 6.62 2.35 3.22
C GLY A 150 6.05 1.06 2.59
N GLY A 151 6.91 0.09 2.23
CA GLY A 151 6.50 -1.11 1.49
C GLY A 151 5.89 -0.78 0.12
N ARG A 152 4.93 -1.59 -0.34
CA ARG A 152 4.03 -1.25 -1.48
C ARG A 152 2.62 -1.74 -1.22
N PHE A 153 1.65 -0.99 -1.73
CA PHE A 153 0.22 -1.32 -1.73
C PHE A 153 -0.17 -1.91 -3.08
N TYR A 154 -0.91 -3.01 -3.06
CA TYR A 154 -1.44 -3.70 -4.23
C TYR A 154 -2.97 -3.67 -4.19
N LYS A 155 -3.57 -2.72 -4.91
CA LYS A 155 -5.01 -2.52 -4.98
C LYS A 155 -5.65 -3.55 -5.92
N MET A 156 -6.67 -4.27 -5.45
CA MET A 156 -7.38 -5.34 -6.17
C MET A 156 -8.80 -5.56 -5.65
N ASP A 157 -9.64 -6.26 -6.41
CA ASP A 157 -11.08 -6.43 -6.13
C ASP A 157 -11.40 -7.21 -4.84
N ASP A 158 -10.54 -8.15 -4.44
CA ASP A 158 -10.60 -8.82 -3.13
C ASP A 158 -9.18 -9.19 -2.68
N PRO A 159 -8.60 -8.48 -1.68
CA PRO A 159 -7.26 -8.76 -1.17
C PRO A 159 -7.23 -9.89 -0.13
N ARG A 160 -8.36 -10.41 0.35
CA ARG A 160 -8.42 -11.38 1.45
C ARG A 160 -7.78 -12.74 1.09
N PRO A 161 -8.00 -13.33 -0.11
CA PRO A 161 -7.30 -14.54 -0.53
C PRO A 161 -5.78 -14.35 -0.64
N ALA A 162 -5.32 -13.15 -1.03
CA ALA A 162 -3.89 -12.84 -1.13
C ALA A 162 -3.23 -12.81 0.25
N ALA A 163 -3.88 -12.19 1.24
CA ALA A 163 -3.42 -12.16 2.63
C ALA A 163 -3.40 -13.57 3.25
N LEU A 164 -4.48 -14.34 3.08
CA LEU A 164 -4.60 -15.70 3.62
C LEU A 164 -3.54 -16.66 3.05
N ILE A 165 -3.30 -16.61 1.74
CA ILE A 165 -2.20 -17.39 1.10
C ILE A 165 -0.83 -16.90 1.57
N LEU A 166 -0.63 -15.58 1.71
CA LEU A 166 0.65 -15.03 2.16
C LEU A 166 0.97 -15.42 3.62
N GLN A 167 -0.02 -15.38 4.50
CA GLN A 167 0.10 -15.86 5.88
C GLN A 167 0.43 -17.35 5.90
N THR A 168 -0.36 -18.17 5.21
CA THR A 168 -0.14 -19.63 5.12
C THR A 168 1.27 -20.01 4.64
N LEU A 169 1.87 -19.18 3.77
CA LEU A 169 3.23 -19.37 3.25
C LEU A 169 4.36 -18.81 4.13
N ILE A 170 4.08 -17.86 5.03
CA ILE A 170 5.10 -17.22 5.89
C ILE A 170 5.09 -17.81 7.31
N THR A 171 3.91 -17.95 7.93
CA THR A 171 3.77 -18.40 9.33
C THR A 171 3.40 -19.88 9.46
N GLY A 172 2.96 -20.52 8.37
CA GLY A 172 2.23 -21.78 8.43
C GLY A 172 0.73 -21.54 8.63
N ILE A 173 0.00 -22.58 9.09
CA ILE A 173 -1.47 -22.59 9.23
C ILE A 173 -1.97 -21.28 9.87
N PRO A 174 -2.99 -20.61 9.30
CA PRO A 174 -3.55 -19.41 9.88
C PRO A 174 -4.23 -19.75 11.23
N GLU A 175 -3.71 -19.18 12.31
CA GLU A 175 -4.56 -18.89 13.48
C GLU A 175 -5.51 -17.75 13.12
N GLU A 176 -6.67 -17.68 13.78
CA GLU A 176 -7.68 -16.66 13.51
C GLU A 176 -7.09 -15.26 13.74
N SER A 177 -6.91 -14.49 12.66
CA SER A 177 -6.47 -13.11 12.78
C SER A 177 -7.63 -12.28 13.32
N ASP A 178 -7.56 -11.92 14.61
CA ASP A 178 -8.40 -10.86 15.20
C ASP A 178 -8.51 -9.69 14.23
N GLU A 179 -9.72 -9.13 14.09
CA GLU A 179 -9.98 -8.05 13.15
C GLU A 179 -9.12 -6.83 13.50
N ALA A 180 -8.00 -6.68 12.79
CA ALA A 180 -7.02 -5.62 13.04
C ALA A 180 -7.72 -4.26 13.03
N GLU A 181 -7.76 -3.62 14.20
CA GLU A 181 -8.61 -2.48 14.50
C GLU A 181 -8.49 -1.42 13.40
N GLN A 182 -9.60 -1.18 12.69
CA GLN A 182 -9.63 -0.24 11.58
C GLN A 182 -9.53 1.17 12.14
N ASP A 183 -8.31 1.69 12.23
CA ASP A 183 -8.03 3.12 12.30
C ASP A 183 -8.27 3.75 10.91
N PRO A 184 -9.40 4.45 10.69
CA PRO A 184 -9.65 5.13 9.41
C PRO A 184 -8.77 6.37 9.23
N ASP A 185 -8.25 6.93 10.33
CA ASP A 185 -7.61 8.24 10.38
C ASP A 185 -6.10 8.16 10.14
N TYR A 186 -5.50 6.96 10.15
CA TYR A 186 -4.13 6.73 9.68
C TYR A 186 -3.91 7.25 8.24
N PHE A 187 -4.94 7.28 7.40
CA PHE A 187 -4.89 7.85 6.04
C PHE A 187 -4.95 9.38 5.99
N ILE A 188 -5.30 10.05 7.09
CA ILE A 188 -5.42 11.52 7.18
C ILE A 188 -4.28 12.11 8.01
N GLY A 189 -3.97 11.55 9.19
CA GLY A 189 -2.95 12.09 10.11
C GLY A 189 -1.58 12.31 9.45
N ALA A 190 -1.02 11.27 8.84
CA ALA A 190 0.30 11.31 8.19
C ALA A 190 0.40 12.30 7.01
N ALA A 191 -0.73 12.78 6.47
CA ALA A 191 -0.79 13.79 5.42
C ALA A 191 -1.12 15.20 5.94
N PHE A 192 -1.62 15.34 7.17
CA PHE A 192 -2.14 16.60 7.72
C PHE A 192 -1.38 17.17 8.93
N GLU A 193 -0.48 16.42 9.59
CA GLU A 193 0.47 16.96 10.57
C GLU A 193 1.52 17.93 9.96
N GLY A 194 1.31 18.37 8.71
CA GLY A 194 2.08 19.40 8.01
C GLY A 194 1.70 20.85 8.31
N ARG A 195 0.66 21.15 9.12
CA ARG A 195 0.40 22.49 9.70
C ARG A 195 -0.80 22.55 10.66
N ALA A 196 -0.56 23.01 11.89
CA ALA A 196 -1.59 23.59 12.78
C ALA A 196 -1.06 24.77 13.63
N ASP A 197 -0.03 25.49 13.15
CA ASP A 197 0.54 26.68 13.82
C ASP A 197 0.27 27.96 12.99
N ILE A 198 -0.95 28.52 13.06
CA ILE A 198 -1.26 29.89 12.61
C ILE A 198 -2.28 30.55 13.57
N VAL A 199 -1.74 31.34 14.50
CA VAL A 199 -2.34 32.55 15.13
C VAL A 199 -3.67 32.40 15.88
N GLU A 200 -3.55 32.20 17.20
CA GLU A 200 -4.32 32.90 18.24
C GLU A 200 -3.35 33.17 19.42
N ASP A 201 -3.36 34.29 20.17
CA ASP A 201 -3.98 35.60 19.90
C ASP A 201 -2.88 36.60 19.38
N PHE A 202 -2.45 37.73 19.94
CA PHE A 202 -2.74 38.48 21.18
C PHE A 202 -2.88 39.99 20.85
N VAL A 203 -3.79 40.67 21.57
CA VAL A 203 -4.10 42.12 21.51
C VAL A 203 -2.93 43.03 21.88
#